data_AF-N9RB08-F1
#
_entry.id   AF-N9RB08-F1
#
_cell.length_a   1.000
_cell.length_b   1.000
_cell.length_c   1.000
_cell.angle_alpha   90.00
_cell.angle_beta   90.00
_cell.angle_gamma   90.00
#
_symmetry.space_group_name_H-M   'P 1'
#
loop_
_entity.id
_entity.type
_entity.pdbx_description
1 polymer ?
#
loop_
_entity_poly.entity_id
_entity_poly.type
_entity_poly.pdbx_seq_one_letter_code
_entity_poly.pdbx_strand_id
1 'polypeptide(L)'
;MNAIKFIQEFDIEKAREVVRSEFEKNRYWIGLFKTDVEFNGSLGEFGRYELNGSRDVNHSYLEAFNGKWEAYAKAWQHRQTEVDELKKQNAWLSDVAERENKRANNLQQDKTSTTISLGKTIQEKNELQKRVDAVVMEIEKLHLSGVIGFGTVKKLEQALKCVKLEDE
;
A
#
# COMPACT_ATOMS: atom_id res chain seq x y z
N MET A 1 -6.03 -3.96 -12.06
CA MET A 1 -7.32 -4.17 -11.34
C MET A 1 -7.13 -5.38 -10.45
N ASN A 2 -7.11 -5.19 -9.13
CA ASN A 2 -6.61 -6.19 -8.17
C ASN A 2 -7.67 -7.27 -7.94
N ALA A 3 -7.41 -8.52 -8.36
CA ALA A 3 -8.40 -9.62 -8.32
C ALA A 3 -8.98 -9.88 -6.92
N ILE A 4 -8.22 -9.56 -5.87
CA ILE A 4 -8.63 -9.64 -4.47
C ILE A 4 -9.79 -8.67 -4.16
N LYS A 5 -9.80 -7.48 -4.77
CA LYS A 5 -10.83 -6.45 -4.58
C LYS A 5 -12.18 -6.89 -5.16
N PHE A 6 -12.15 -7.56 -6.32
CA PHE A 6 -13.34 -8.06 -7.01
C PHE A 6 -14.02 -9.21 -6.25
N ILE A 7 -13.23 -10.14 -5.67
CA ILE A 7 -13.76 -11.28 -4.92
C ILE A 7 -14.42 -10.81 -3.60
N GLN A 8 -13.79 -9.87 -2.89
CA GLN A 8 -14.35 -9.32 -1.65
C GLN A 8 -15.61 -8.46 -1.89
N GLU A 9 -15.64 -7.64 -2.94
CA GLU A 9 -16.83 -6.85 -3.30
C GLU A 9 -18.00 -7.74 -3.74
N PHE A 10 -17.73 -8.85 -4.44
CA PHE A 10 -18.76 -9.80 -4.89
C PHE A 10 -19.42 -10.56 -3.73
N ASP A 11 -18.66 -11.03 -2.73
CA ASP A 11 -19.22 -11.73 -1.57
C ASP A 11 -20.02 -10.80 -0.63
N ILE A 12 -19.61 -9.53 -0.51
CA ILE A 12 -20.32 -8.54 0.29
C ILE A 12 -21.66 -8.15 -0.37
N GLU A 13 -21.69 -7.94 -1.68
CA GLU A 13 -22.92 -7.58 -2.38
C GLU A 13 -23.94 -8.74 -2.40
N LYS A 14 -23.44 -9.98 -2.46
CA LYS A 14 -24.28 -11.18 -2.35
C LYS A 14 -24.86 -11.36 -0.95
N ALA A 15 -24.07 -11.11 0.10
CA ALA A 15 -24.56 -11.07 1.47
C ALA A 15 -25.60 -9.96 1.66
N ARG A 16 -25.39 -8.79 1.05
CA ARG A 16 -26.33 -7.66 1.05
C ARG A 16 -27.65 -7.99 0.37
N GLU A 17 -27.64 -8.68 -0.77
CA GLU A 17 -28.85 -9.14 -1.47
C GLU A 17 -29.65 -10.14 -0.65
N VAL A 18 -28.99 -11.13 -0.04
CA VAL A 18 -29.67 -12.12 0.82
C VAL A 18 -30.36 -11.41 1.98
N VAL A 19 -29.68 -10.48 2.62
CA VAL A 19 -30.19 -9.72 3.76
C VAL A 19 -31.34 -8.77 3.35
N ARG A 20 -31.22 -8.08 2.21
CA ARG A 20 -32.30 -7.27 1.64
C ARG A 20 -33.53 -8.10 1.26
N SER A 21 -33.32 -9.27 0.67
CA SER A 21 -34.40 -10.20 0.31
C SER A 21 -35.17 -10.69 1.55
N GLU A 22 -34.46 -11.06 2.61
CA GLU A 22 -35.11 -11.43 3.88
C GLU A 22 -35.87 -10.26 4.52
N PHE A 23 -35.37 -9.03 4.39
CA PHE A 23 -36.09 -7.83 4.78
C PHE A 23 -37.38 -7.62 3.97
N GLU A 24 -37.33 -7.72 2.65
CA GLU A 24 -38.49 -7.53 1.77
C GLU A 24 -39.57 -8.60 2.00
N LYS A 25 -39.18 -9.85 2.29
CA LYS A 25 -40.11 -10.93 2.69
C LYS A 25 -40.83 -10.60 4.00
N ASN A 26 -40.14 -10.04 4.98
CA ASN A 26 -40.76 -9.60 6.23
C ASN A 26 -41.67 -8.37 6.03
N ARG A 27 -41.33 -7.47 5.11
CA ARG A 27 -42.20 -6.34 4.71
C ARG A 27 -43.53 -6.81 4.11
N TYR A 28 -43.55 -7.99 3.49
CA TYR A 28 -44.76 -8.63 2.98
C TYR A 28 -45.72 -9.06 4.11
N TRP A 29 -45.19 -9.52 5.25
CA TRP A 29 -45.98 -9.83 6.45
C TRP A 29 -46.66 -8.58 7.02
N ILE A 30 -45.99 -7.43 6.99
CA ILE A 30 -46.59 -6.14 7.37
C ILE A 30 -47.69 -5.71 6.38
N GLY A 31 -47.57 -6.08 5.10
CA GLY A 31 -48.61 -5.88 4.08
C GLY A 31 -49.94 -6.56 4.43
N LEU A 32 -49.91 -7.67 5.17
CA LEU A 32 -51.10 -8.36 5.68
C LEU A 32 -51.78 -7.63 6.85
N PHE A 33 -51.05 -6.75 7.56
CA PHE A 33 -51.53 -5.98 8.71
C PHE A 33 -51.68 -4.48 8.42
N LYS A 34 -51.56 -4.06 7.15
CA LYS A 34 -51.39 -2.65 6.75
C LYS A 34 -52.56 -1.73 7.17
N THR A 35 -53.74 -2.28 7.41
CA THR A 35 -54.93 -1.56 7.91
C THR A 35 -54.94 -1.41 9.44
N ASP A 36 -54.13 -2.20 10.13
CA ASP A 36 -54.20 -2.41 11.57
C ASP A 36 -52.95 -1.94 12.33
N VAL A 37 -51.86 -1.63 11.60
CA VAL A 37 -50.61 -1.11 12.16
C VAL A 37 -50.08 0.11 11.40
N GLU A 38 -49.51 1.06 12.14
CA GLU A 38 -48.79 2.23 11.62
C GLU A 38 -47.29 2.11 11.89
N PHE A 39 -46.46 2.62 10.98
CA PHE A 39 -45.01 2.64 11.16
C PHE A 39 -44.57 3.92 11.86
N ASN A 40 -44.04 3.78 13.06
CA ASN A 40 -43.41 4.83 13.83
C ASN A 40 -41.90 4.92 13.52
N GLY A 41 -41.54 5.87 12.66
CA GLY A 41 -40.16 6.16 12.25
C GLY A 41 -39.28 6.87 13.29
N SER A 42 -39.69 6.99 14.55
CA SER A 42 -38.93 7.70 15.60
C SER A 42 -37.54 7.10 15.87
N LEU A 43 -37.31 5.84 15.47
CA LEU A 43 -36.02 5.14 15.54
C LEU A 43 -35.24 5.16 14.20
N GLY A 44 -35.58 6.07 13.29
CA GLY A 44 -34.96 6.22 11.97
C GLY A 44 -35.51 5.22 10.94
N GLU A 45 -34.67 4.76 10.02
CA GLU A 45 -35.05 3.79 8.95
C GLU A 45 -35.56 2.44 9.49
N PHE A 46 -35.32 2.16 10.77
CA PHE A 46 -35.68 0.92 11.45
C PHE A 46 -36.75 1.11 12.54
N GLY A 47 -37.63 2.09 12.38
CA GLY A 47 -38.81 2.37 13.22
C GLY A 47 -39.64 1.15 13.67
N ARG A 48 -40.60 1.36 14.57
CA ARG A 48 -41.48 0.29 15.09
C ARG A 48 -42.83 0.29 14.42
N TYR A 49 -43.54 -0.83 14.47
CA TYR A 49 -44.94 -0.89 14.10
C TYR A 49 -45.83 -0.79 15.33
N GLU A 50 -46.80 0.12 15.31
CA GLU A 50 -47.75 0.39 16.40
C GLU A 50 -49.17 0.07 15.95
N LEU A 51 -50.05 -0.34 16.86
CA LEU A 51 -51.44 -0.65 16.51
C LEU A 51 -52.21 0.62 16.15
N ASN A 52 -52.96 0.58 15.05
CA ASN A 52 -53.86 1.65 14.63
C ASN A 52 -55.30 1.41 15.12
N GLY A 53 -55.47 1.25 16.43
CA GLY A 53 -56.79 1.03 17.06
C GLY A 53 -57.48 -0.30 16.72
N SER A 54 -56.85 -1.17 15.94
CA SER A 54 -57.38 -2.49 15.57
C SER A 54 -57.39 -3.47 16.74
N ARG A 55 -58.46 -4.27 16.83
CA ARG A 55 -58.58 -5.39 17.78
C ARG A 55 -58.19 -6.73 17.16
N ASP A 56 -57.99 -6.78 15.85
CA ASP A 56 -57.77 -8.01 15.10
C ASP A 56 -56.29 -8.43 15.12
N VAL A 57 -55.39 -7.49 15.40
CA VAL A 57 -53.97 -7.78 15.61
C VAL A 57 -53.71 -8.02 17.10
N ASN A 58 -53.27 -9.23 17.42
CA ASN A 58 -52.85 -9.55 18.77
C ASN A 58 -51.53 -8.82 19.10
N HIS A 59 -51.60 -7.91 20.07
CA HIS A 59 -50.50 -7.07 20.53
C HIS A 59 -49.22 -7.86 20.88
N SER A 60 -49.33 -9.07 21.42
CA SER A 60 -48.18 -9.90 21.76
C SER A 60 -47.38 -10.35 20.53
N TYR A 61 -48.04 -10.61 19.40
CA TYR A 61 -47.36 -10.96 18.15
C TYR A 61 -46.67 -9.74 17.53
N LEU A 62 -47.28 -8.55 17.62
CA LEU A 62 -46.68 -7.30 17.14
C LEU A 62 -45.43 -6.94 17.94
N GLU A 63 -45.47 -7.08 19.27
CA GLU A 63 -44.30 -6.87 20.12
C GLU A 63 -43.20 -7.91 19.87
N ALA A 64 -43.55 -9.18 19.69
CA ALA A 64 -42.57 -10.22 19.34
C ALA A 64 -41.91 -9.96 17.96
N PHE A 65 -42.67 -9.42 17.00
CA PHE A 65 -42.14 -8.98 15.71
C PHE A 65 -41.21 -7.77 15.87
N ASN A 66 -41.65 -6.71 16.56
CA ASN A 66 -40.84 -5.52 16.83
C ASN A 66 -39.53 -5.87 17.55
N GLY A 67 -39.56 -6.78 18.52
CA GLY A 67 -38.35 -7.23 19.21
C GLY A 67 -37.34 -7.92 18.28
N LYS A 68 -37.81 -8.77 17.35
CA LYS A 68 -36.95 -9.38 16.32
C LYS A 68 -36.45 -8.34 15.32
N TRP A 69 -37.30 -7.40 14.95
CA TRP A 69 -37.00 -6.31 14.03
C TRP A 69 -35.91 -5.38 14.57
N GLU A 70 -36.02 -4.96 15.83
CA GLU A 70 -35.00 -4.13 16.48
C GLU A 70 -33.66 -4.86 16.62
N ALA A 71 -33.68 -6.15 16.96
CA ALA A 71 -32.45 -6.95 17.05
C ALA A 71 -31.74 -7.02 15.68
N TYR A 72 -32.51 -7.21 14.61
CA TYR A 72 -31.99 -7.19 13.25
C TYR A 72 -31.45 -5.82 12.85
N ALA A 73 -32.18 -4.75 13.14
CA ALA A 73 -31.75 -3.38 12.86
C ALA A 73 -30.41 -3.06 13.51
N LYS A 74 -30.24 -3.43 14.78
CA LYS A 74 -28.97 -3.26 15.52
C LYS A 74 -27.83 -4.05 14.88
N ALA A 75 -28.09 -5.31 14.52
CA ALA A 75 -27.08 -6.15 13.86
C ALA A 75 -26.69 -5.61 12.47
N TRP A 76 -27.64 -5.05 11.72
CA TRP A 76 -27.39 -4.40 10.44
C TRP A 76 -26.53 -3.13 10.59
N GLN A 77 -26.91 -2.24 11.52
CA GLN A 77 -26.15 -1.02 11.80
C GLN A 77 -24.71 -1.33 12.26
N HIS A 78 -24.54 -2.36 13.09
CA HIS A 78 -23.22 -2.83 13.49
C HIS A 78 -22.36 -3.24 12.29
N ARG A 79 -22.90 -4.10 11.40
CA ARG A 79 -22.18 -4.54 10.20
C ARG A 79 -21.88 -3.39 9.25
N GLN A 80 -22.77 -2.40 9.15
CA GLN A 80 -22.53 -1.23 8.31
C GLN A 80 -21.33 -0.43 8.81
N THR A 81 -21.20 -0.24 10.12
CA THR A 81 -20.02 0.40 10.74
C THR A 81 -18.75 -0.39 10.44
N GLU A 82 -18.77 -1.72 10.61
CA GLU A 82 -17.61 -2.58 10.30
C GLU A 82 -17.19 -2.47 8.83
N VAL A 83 -18.16 -2.47 7.90
CA VAL A 83 -17.89 -2.29 6.47
C VAL A 83 -17.26 -0.93 6.18
N ASP A 84 -17.72 0.13 6.84
CA ASP A 84 -17.17 1.48 6.64
C ASP A 84 -15.75 1.61 7.22
N GLU A 85 -15.45 0.95 8.33
CA GLU A 85 -14.09 0.84 8.87
C GLU A 85 -13.18 0.06 7.93
N LEU A 86 -13.63 -1.10 7.42
CA LEU A 86 -12.86 -1.90 6.46
C LEU A 86 -12.59 -1.14 5.16
N LYS A 87 -13.55 -0.34 4.68
CA LYS A 87 -13.34 0.53 3.51
C LYS A 87 -12.25 1.57 3.77
N LYS A 88 -12.24 2.20 4.94
CA LYS A 88 -11.20 3.17 5.33
C LYS A 88 -9.83 2.50 5.41
N GLN A 89 -9.74 1.32 6.03
CA GLN A 89 -8.50 0.56 6.11
C GLN A 89 -7.98 0.15 4.73
N ASN A 90 -8.86 -0.33 3.84
CA ASN A 90 -8.49 -0.69 2.47
C ASN A 90 -8.01 0.52 1.66
N ALA A 91 -8.65 1.68 1.82
CA ALA A 91 -8.18 2.91 1.18
C ALA A 91 -6.76 3.27 1.64
N TRP A 92 -6.52 3.24 2.95
CA TRP A 92 -5.19 3.51 3.51
C TRP A 92 -4.12 2.52 3.02
N LEU A 93 -4.45 1.22 2.98
CA LEU A 93 -3.54 0.18 2.46
C LEU A 93 -3.21 0.39 0.99
N SER A 94 -4.19 0.83 0.18
CA SER A 94 -3.97 1.16 -1.22
C SER A 94 -2.99 2.33 -1.38
N ASP A 95 -3.15 3.39 -0.59
CA ASP A 95 -2.27 4.58 -0.62
C ASP A 95 -0.84 4.26 -0.14
N VAL A 96 -0.71 3.36 0.85
CA VAL A 96 0.61 2.87 1.31
C VAL A 96 1.28 2.05 0.20
N ALA A 97 0.55 1.14 -0.43
CA ALA A 97 1.10 0.30 -1.50
C ALA A 97 1.59 1.14 -2.69
N GLU A 98 0.85 2.19 -3.06
CA GLU A 98 1.28 3.11 -4.13
C GLU A 98 2.56 3.86 -3.78
N ARG A 99 2.67 4.38 -2.55
CA ARG A 99 3.86 5.08 -2.07
C ARG A 99 5.09 4.18 -2.02
N GLU A 100 4.95 2.96 -1.51
CA GLU A 100 6.07 2.02 -1.44
C GLU A 100 6.51 1.53 -2.83
N ASN A 101 5.59 1.34 -3.77
CA ASN A 101 5.95 1.06 -5.17
C ASN A 101 6.75 2.19 -5.80
N LYS A 102 6.34 3.45 -5.58
CA LYS A 102 7.08 4.61 -6.07
C LYS A 102 8.49 4.67 -5.47
N ARG A 103 8.61 4.41 -4.16
CA ARG A 103 9.90 4.36 -3.46
C ARG A 103 10.81 3.26 -4.01
N ALA A 104 10.28 2.06 -4.27
CA ALA A 104 11.03 0.96 -4.84
C ALA A 104 11.57 1.30 -6.24
N ASN A 105 10.74 1.92 -7.09
CA ASN A 105 11.15 2.36 -8.43
C ASN A 105 12.27 3.40 -8.38
N ASN A 106 12.15 4.42 -7.52
CA ASN A 106 13.20 5.43 -7.34
C ASN A 106 14.51 4.80 -6.88
N LEU A 107 14.44 3.91 -5.88
CA LEU A 107 15.64 3.22 -5.36
C LEU A 107 16.31 2.35 -6.43
N GLN A 108 15.53 1.72 -7.32
CA GLN A 108 16.07 0.97 -8.44
C GLN A 108 16.80 1.88 -9.44
N GLN A 109 16.21 3.04 -9.76
CA GLN A 109 16.83 4.03 -10.63
C GLN A 109 18.15 4.58 -10.05
N ASP A 110 18.18 4.86 -8.75
CA ASP A 110 19.38 5.34 -8.06
C ASP A 110 20.50 4.28 -8.07
N LYS A 111 20.14 3.02 -7.82
CA LYS A 111 21.08 1.89 -7.91
C LYS A 111 21.67 1.77 -9.31
N THR A 112 20.84 1.81 -10.35
CA THR A 112 21.31 1.74 -11.74
C THR A 112 22.26 2.90 -12.07
N SER A 113 21.90 4.12 -11.66
CA SER A 113 22.73 5.31 -11.89
C SER A 113 24.08 5.21 -11.18
N THR A 114 24.07 4.76 -9.93
CA THR A 114 25.27 4.54 -9.12
C THR A 114 26.17 3.47 -9.73
N THR A 115 25.60 2.34 -10.17
CA THR A 115 26.36 1.27 -10.83
C THR A 115 27.04 1.75 -12.11
N ILE A 116 26.35 2.56 -12.93
CA ILE A 116 26.94 3.14 -14.15
C ILE A 116 28.11 4.07 -13.80
N SER A 117 27.93 4.95 -12.81
CA SER A 117 28.98 5.88 -12.38
C SER A 117 30.21 5.13 -11.86
N LEU A 118 30.01 4.14 -11.00
CA LEU A 118 31.11 3.31 -10.49
C LEU A 118 31.83 2.55 -11.61
N GLY A 119 31.09 2.04 -12.60
CA GLY A 119 31.66 1.40 -13.78
C GLY A 119 32.62 2.33 -14.55
N LYS A 120 32.22 3.60 -14.75
CA LYS A 120 33.07 4.62 -15.38
C LYS A 120 34.32 4.91 -14.55
N THR A 121 34.18 5.13 -13.24
CA THR A 121 35.31 5.39 -12.35
C THR A 121 36.30 4.22 -12.32
N ILE A 122 35.80 2.96 -12.34
CA ILE A 122 36.66 1.78 -12.43
C ILE A 122 37.40 1.74 -13.77
N GLN A 123 36.73 2.08 -14.88
CA GLN A 123 37.38 2.15 -16.19
C GLN A 123 38.49 3.20 -16.21
N GLU A 124 38.22 4.42 -15.75
CA GLU A 124 39.20 5.51 -15.67
C GLU A 124 40.40 5.12 -14.79
N LYS A 125 40.14 4.49 -13.63
CA LYS A 125 41.19 3.96 -12.76
C LYS A 125 42.06 2.92 -13.47
N ASN A 126 41.46 2.00 -14.24
CA ASN A 126 42.21 0.99 -14.97
C ASN A 126 43.05 1.60 -16.10
N GLU A 127 42.56 2.62 -16.78
CA GLU A 127 43.31 3.36 -17.81
C GLU A 127 44.47 4.13 -17.21
N LEU A 128 44.27 4.80 -16.06
CA LEU A 128 45.33 5.47 -15.31
C LEU A 128 46.38 4.47 -14.83
N GLN A 129 45.97 3.31 -14.31
CA GLN A 129 46.91 2.28 -13.87
C GLN A 129 47.80 1.81 -15.02
N LYS A 130 47.24 1.55 -16.21
CA LYS A 130 48.01 1.19 -17.41
C LYS A 130 49.03 2.27 -17.78
N ARG A 131 48.66 3.54 -17.68
CA ARG A 131 49.57 4.67 -17.94
C ARG A 131 50.68 4.76 -16.90
N VAL A 132 50.37 4.55 -15.62
CA VAL A 132 51.36 4.51 -14.54
C VAL A 132 52.34 3.37 -14.76
N ASP A 133 51.86 2.16 -15.06
CA ASP A 133 52.71 0.99 -15.31
C ASP A 133 53.67 1.23 -16.48
N ALA A 134 53.18 1.85 -17.57
CA ALA A 134 54.00 2.22 -18.73
C ALA A 134 55.11 3.22 -18.38
N VAL A 135 54.79 4.25 -17.57
CA VAL A 135 55.78 5.24 -17.12
C VAL A 135 56.83 4.61 -16.19
N VAL A 136 56.41 3.74 -15.28
CA VAL A 136 57.32 3.03 -14.36
C VAL A 136 58.35 2.22 -15.16
N MET A 137 57.91 1.44 -16.15
CA MET A 137 58.84 0.67 -17.01
C MET A 137 59.85 1.57 -17.74
N GLU A 138 59.43 2.74 -18.22
CA GLU A 138 60.33 3.63 -18.96
C GLU A 138 61.36 4.29 -18.03
N ILE A 139 60.96 4.66 -16.81
CA ILE A 139 61.89 5.15 -15.78
C ILE A 139 62.92 4.08 -15.43
N GLU A 140 62.50 2.81 -15.28
CA GLU A 140 63.41 1.69 -15.01
C GLU A 140 64.45 1.53 -16.12
N LYS A 141 64.04 1.60 -17.39
CA LYS A 141 64.98 1.56 -18.54
C LYS A 141 65.97 2.73 -18.53
N LEU A 142 65.49 3.95 -18.28
CA LEU A 142 66.35 5.15 -18.22
C LEU A 142 67.35 5.06 -17.06
N HIS A 143 66.96 4.46 -15.94
CA HIS A 143 67.86 4.23 -14.82
C HIS A 143 68.92 3.18 -15.14
N LEU A 144 68.52 2.03 -15.70
CA LEU A 144 69.42 0.94 -16.07
C LEU A 144 70.42 1.32 -17.17
N SER A 145 70.04 2.21 -18.09
CA SER A 145 70.93 2.76 -19.13
C SER A 145 71.88 3.84 -18.61
N GLY A 146 71.76 4.25 -17.35
CA GLY A 146 72.59 5.30 -16.74
C GLY A 146 72.22 6.73 -17.13
N VAL A 147 71.13 6.93 -17.89
CA VAL A 147 70.65 8.25 -18.32
C VAL A 147 70.16 9.06 -17.12
N ILE A 148 69.58 8.42 -16.11
CA ILE A 148 69.17 9.06 -14.86
C ILE A 148 69.78 8.36 -13.63
N GLY A 149 70.31 9.17 -12.70
CA GLY A 149 70.89 8.69 -11.45
C GLY A 149 69.85 8.39 -10.37
N PHE A 150 70.25 7.61 -9.35
CA PHE A 150 69.41 7.21 -8.21
C PHE A 150 68.75 8.40 -7.49
N GLY A 151 69.44 9.54 -7.40
CA GLY A 151 68.89 10.77 -6.81
C GLY A 151 67.67 11.31 -7.54
N THR A 152 67.60 11.14 -8.87
CA THR A 152 66.44 11.53 -9.69
C THR A 152 65.27 10.56 -9.50
N VAL A 153 65.55 9.25 -9.45
CA VAL A 153 64.54 8.21 -9.19
C VAL A 153 63.87 8.44 -7.83
N LYS A 154 64.65 8.75 -6.79
CA LYS A 154 64.13 9.01 -5.44
C LYS A 154 63.20 10.24 -5.38
N LYS A 155 63.50 11.29 -6.15
CA LYS A 155 62.64 12.48 -6.26
C LYS A 155 61.33 12.17 -6.99
N LEU A 156 61.38 11.37 -8.05
CA LEU A 156 60.19 10.93 -8.80
C LEU A 156 59.29 10.03 -7.94
N GLU A 157 59.87 9.09 -7.20
CA GLU A 157 59.13 8.23 -6.26
C GLU A 157 58.42 9.05 -5.16
N GLN A 158 59.09 10.07 -4.62
CA GLN A 158 58.47 11.01 -3.68
C GLN A 158 57.32 11.80 -4.31
N ALA A 159 57.51 12.33 -5.53
CA ALA A 159 56.46 13.07 -6.24
C ALA A 159 55.21 12.19 -6.50
N LEU A 160 55.40 10.93 -6.92
CA LEU A 160 54.32 9.96 -7.11
C LEU A 160 53.60 9.59 -5.80
N LYS A 161 54.32 9.52 -4.67
CA LYS A 161 53.73 9.27 -3.35
C LYS A 161 52.90 10.46 -2.84
N CYS A 162 53.31 11.70 -3.17
CA CYS A 162 52.60 12.93 -2.79
C CYS A 162 51.30 13.17 -3.58
N VAL A 163 51.07 12.46 -4.68
CA VAL A 163 49.81 12.56 -5.46
C VAL A 163 48.64 11.81 -4.78
N LYS A 164 48.86 11.11 -3.66
CA LYS A 164 47.76 10.49 -2.92
C LYS A 164 47.01 11.53 -2.07
N LEU A 165 45.74 11.77 -2.46
CA LEU A 165 44.65 12.38 -1.69
C LEU A 165 44.66 13.92 -1.56
N GLU A 166 44.54 14.61 -2.69
CA GLU A 166 43.78 15.87 -2.72
C GLU A 166 42.53 15.64 -3.58
N ASP A 167 41.63 14.79 -3.10
CA ASP A 167 40.25 14.69 -3.62
C ASP A 167 39.31 15.15 -2.50
N GLU A 168 38.76 16.35 -2.71
CA GLU A 168 37.46 16.91 -2.28
C GLU A 168 36.89 16.59 -0.88
#